data_AF-A0A816Z9S9-F1
#
_entry.id   AF-A0A816Z9S9-F1
#
_cell.length_a   1.000
_cell.length_b   1.000
_cell.length_c   1.000
_cell.angle_alpha   90.00
_cell.angle_beta   90.00
_cell.angle_gamma   90.00
#
_symmetry.space_group_name_H-M   'P 1'
#
loop_
_entity.id
_entity.type
_entity.pdbx_description
1 polymer ?
#
loop_
_entity_poly.entity_id
_entity_poly.type
_entity_poly.pdbx_seq_one_letter_code
_entity_poly.pdbx_strand_id
1 'polypeptide(L)'
;MAGRLTPRSVEEHSDGGMTDESLDIYDDDSKKHGIGHRTIKGPPLEVLVNICPQPPYIKDMQDVRINNCIFMIRPFKYNPTNRSREPAPINDNNRYVDTWDEHHVRMPCSLSYISKRNGQIRWPIICNLLSNLKRKCDNHTATVEDLKRTIENCVERHYNMDCLEHLINEIYSNEQRSHFMSNVLSSVCTLALNVDILCSQSPPLLCIGSNRSVTMSQRQAASLLACAFFCLFPCRTGLKVKKEYENFQNPNFNTLYQRGPLEKIEKLKCILHYFERITRQMPNGVITFRRYALPDQDLPKWGKSTKGLTAMHLTTARKIEDIECVLQVDFANKYIGGGVLTSGCAQEEIRFVICPEMLVSLLVCEVLAPNECIYLIGCERYSSYRGYANTFKYAGDYIDDKAKDNWGRKWSHLVAIDATYYRERTIQYNMKSIKRELLKALAGFHAHGRTPNDAFPIATGNWGCGAFNGDRQLKVIIQLAAASEAVRPLIYATYGDKNLIESFYPVYDYLIGQRAQVQHLYRYLDQYCNGRSRSSIFDFILRTPVSSLGS
;
A
#
# COMPACT_ATOMS: atom_id res chain seq x y z
N MET A 1 15.59 -42.75 23.17
CA MET A 1 16.50 -41.86 22.39
C MET A 1 15.68 -41.25 21.27
N ALA A 2 15.18 -40.03 21.48
CA ALA A 2 14.27 -39.37 20.55
C ALA A 2 15.02 -38.25 19.81
N GLY A 3 15.13 -38.39 18.50
CA GLY A 3 15.78 -37.44 17.60
C GLY A 3 14.97 -36.15 17.48
N ARG A 4 15.68 -35.03 17.57
CA ARG A 4 15.16 -33.66 17.43
C ARG A 4 14.77 -33.40 15.98
N LEU A 5 13.50 -33.04 15.75
CA LEU A 5 13.04 -32.39 14.53
C LEU A 5 13.15 -30.87 14.71
N THR A 6 13.92 -30.23 13.85
CA THR A 6 14.06 -28.77 13.74
C THR A 6 12.88 -28.17 12.96
N PRO A 7 12.37 -26.97 13.31
CA PRO A 7 11.30 -26.33 12.54
C PRO A 7 11.85 -25.69 11.26
N ARG A 8 11.10 -25.86 10.16
CA ARG A 8 11.35 -25.34 8.81
C ARG A 8 11.58 -23.83 8.80
N SER A 9 12.68 -23.43 8.19
CA SER A 9 12.99 -22.09 7.71
C SER A 9 11.96 -21.64 6.67
N VAL A 10 11.54 -20.39 6.78
CA VAL A 10 10.89 -19.64 5.70
C VAL A 10 11.88 -19.60 4.53
N GLU A 11 11.48 -20.12 3.36
CA GLU A 11 12.32 -20.10 2.16
C GLU A 11 12.54 -18.64 1.71
N GLU A 12 13.73 -18.13 2.01
CA GLU A 12 14.32 -16.97 1.35
C GLU A 12 14.67 -17.39 -0.08
N HIS A 13 13.94 -16.87 -1.06
CA HIS A 13 14.35 -16.95 -2.44
C HIS A 13 15.22 -15.74 -2.76
N SER A 14 16.52 -15.99 -2.87
CA SER A 14 17.49 -15.08 -3.47
C SER A 14 17.19 -14.95 -4.97
N ASP A 15 16.82 -13.75 -5.40
CA ASP A 15 16.62 -13.40 -6.81
C ASP A 15 17.92 -13.62 -7.61
N GLY A 16 17.85 -14.54 -8.58
CA GLY A 16 18.75 -14.56 -9.70
C GLY A 16 18.38 -13.42 -10.65
N GLY A 17 19.28 -12.46 -10.82
CA GLY A 17 19.07 -11.29 -11.68
C GLY A 17 18.73 -11.68 -13.11
N MET A 18 17.49 -11.41 -13.51
CA MET A 18 17.14 -11.11 -14.89
C MET A 18 16.93 -9.60 -14.98
N THR A 19 17.88 -8.91 -15.60
CA THR A 19 17.75 -7.51 -15.99
C THR A 19 16.74 -7.43 -17.13
N ASP A 20 15.52 -7.00 -16.84
CA ASP A 20 14.52 -6.65 -17.85
C ASP A 20 14.84 -5.23 -18.34
N GLU A 21 15.61 -5.12 -19.43
CA GLU A 21 16.00 -3.87 -20.09
C GLU A 21 14.79 -3.02 -20.57
N SER A 22 13.55 -3.51 -20.42
CA SER A 22 12.33 -2.80 -20.83
C SER A 22 11.72 -1.87 -19.76
N LEU A 23 12.31 -1.79 -18.55
CA LEU A 23 11.78 -0.99 -17.44
C LEU A 23 12.66 0.22 -17.05
N ASP A 24 13.76 0.50 -17.74
CA ASP A 24 14.66 1.64 -17.45
C ASP A 24 14.12 3.01 -17.91
N ILE A 25 12.87 3.10 -18.37
CA ILE A 25 12.24 4.35 -18.82
C ILE A 25 11.55 5.05 -17.63
N TYR A 26 12.32 5.41 -16.60
CA TYR A 26 11.84 6.23 -15.46
C TYR A 26 12.60 7.55 -15.29
N ASP A 27 13.34 7.99 -16.31
CA ASP A 27 13.94 9.32 -16.31
C ASP A 27 12.89 10.38 -16.65
N ASP A 28 12.50 11.14 -15.62
CA ASP A 28 11.91 12.47 -15.79
C ASP A 28 13.01 13.47 -16.14
N ASP A 29 13.53 13.36 -17.36
CA ASP A 29 14.39 14.36 -17.97
C ASP A 29 13.67 15.00 -19.17
N SER A 30 12.39 15.30 -18.96
CA SER A 30 11.45 15.87 -19.93
C SER A 30 11.79 17.31 -20.37
N LYS A 31 13.02 17.78 -20.14
CA LYS A 31 13.50 19.06 -20.66
C LYS A 31 14.76 19.03 -21.50
N LYS A 32 15.46 17.89 -21.70
CA LYS A 32 16.74 17.94 -22.46
C LYS A 32 17.02 16.89 -23.52
N HIS A 33 16.26 15.80 -23.65
CA HIS A 33 16.50 14.84 -24.75
C HIS A 33 15.19 14.42 -25.43
N GLY A 34 15.23 14.26 -26.74
CA GLY A 34 14.10 14.24 -27.66
C GLY A 34 12.91 13.34 -27.29
N ILE A 35 11.72 13.82 -27.63
CA ILE A 35 10.41 13.22 -27.39
C ILE A 35 10.37 11.76 -27.89
N GLY A 36 10.58 10.81 -26.99
CA GLY A 36 10.08 9.45 -27.20
C GLY A 36 8.56 9.52 -27.23
N HIS A 37 7.94 9.26 -28.39
CA HIS A 37 6.49 9.40 -28.61
C HIS A 37 5.65 8.89 -27.43
N ARG A 38 4.83 9.76 -26.83
CA ARG A 38 3.78 9.38 -25.86
C ARG A 38 2.67 8.66 -26.62
N THR A 39 2.56 7.34 -26.47
CA THR A 39 1.48 6.58 -27.11
C THR A 39 0.26 6.59 -26.20
N ILE A 40 -0.83 7.17 -26.69
CA ILE A 40 -2.12 7.26 -26.00
C ILE A 40 -3.20 6.72 -26.94
N LYS A 41 -4.10 5.89 -26.42
CA LYS A 41 -5.24 5.34 -27.17
C LYS A 41 -6.49 5.27 -26.27
N GLY A 42 -7.66 5.25 -26.91
CA GLY A 42 -8.96 5.31 -26.22
C GLY A 42 -9.41 6.75 -25.92
N PRO A 43 -10.47 6.94 -25.10
CA PRO A 43 -10.97 8.26 -24.75
C PRO A 43 -9.90 9.13 -24.06
N PRO A 44 -9.91 10.46 -24.22
CA PRO A 44 -9.03 11.35 -23.47
C PRO A 44 -9.17 11.16 -21.96
N LEU A 45 -8.07 11.30 -21.22
CA LEU A 45 -8.07 11.06 -19.78
C LEU A 45 -9.06 11.98 -19.06
N GLU A 46 -9.14 13.23 -19.49
CA GLU A 46 -10.00 14.30 -18.96
C GLU A 46 -11.47 13.89 -19.01
N VAL A 47 -11.89 13.19 -20.07
CA VAL A 47 -13.28 12.69 -20.21
C VAL A 47 -13.59 11.65 -19.14
N LEU A 48 -12.62 10.83 -18.75
CA LEU A 48 -12.81 9.82 -17.71
C LEU A 48 -12.74 10.42 -16.31
N VAL A 49 -11.80 11.33 -16.03
CA VAL A 49 -11.60 11.88 -14.68
C VAL A 49 -12.59 12.99 -14.32
N ASN A 50 -13.16 13.70 -15.30
CA ASN A 50 -14.18 14.74 -15.06
C ASN A 50 -15.51 14.18 -14.52
N ILE A 51 -15.66 12.86 -14.41
CA ILE A 51 -16.81 12.22 -13.78
C ILE A 51 -16.94 12.66 -12.31
N CYS A 52 -15.83 12.96 -11.62
CA CYS A 52 -15.85 13.37 -10.22
C CYS A 52 -14.86 14.52 -10.00
N PRO A 53 -15.24 15.79 -10.29
CA PRO A 53 -14.32 16.93 -10.29
C PRO A 53 -14.06 17.52 -8.89
N GLN A 54 -14.84 17.12 -7.88
CA GLN A 54 -14.65 17.49 -6.48
C GLN A 54 -14.87 16.27 -5.57
N PRO A 55 -14.28 16.22 -4.36
CA PRO A 55 -14.56 15.16 -3.41
C PRO A 55 -16.07 15.10 -3.15
N PRO A 56 -16.73 13.93 -3.32
CA PRO A 56 -18.16 13.83 -3.08
C PRO A 56 -18.46 14.12 -1.60
N TYR A 57 -19.63 14.68 -1.31
CA TYR A 57 -20.08 14.80 0.07
C TYR A 57 -20.26 13.40 0.68
N ILE A 58 -19.58 13.15 1.79
CA ILE A 58 -19.69 11.90 2.55
C ILE A 58 -20.51 12.22 3.80
N LYS A 59 -21.32 11.27 4.29
CA LYS A 59 -22.04 11.46 5.56
C LYS A 59 -21.08 11.90 6.67
N ASP A 60 -21.50 12.87 7.49
CA ASP A 60 -20.68 13.35 8.60
C ASP A 60 -20.39 12.20 9.57
N MET A 61 -19.20 12.18 10.20
CA MET A 61 -18.76 11.04 11.04
C MET A 61 -19.77 10.67 12.14
N GLN A 62 -20.50 11.66 12.67
CA GLN A 62 -21.52 11.50 13.72
C GLN A 62 -22.72 10.67 13.24
N ASP A 63 -23.01 10.74 11.95
CA ASP A 63 -24.15 10.08 11.30
C ASP A 63 -23.77 8.72 10.71
N VAL A 64 -22.48 8.37 10.75
CA VAL A 64 -21.97 7.05 10.37
C VAL A 64 -22.26 6.06 11.49
N ARG A 65 -23.52 5.63 11.61
CA ARG A 65 -23.89 4.43 12.38
C ARG A 65 -23.58 3.19 11.57
N ILE A 66 -22.30 2.84 11.48
CA ILE A 66 -21.89 1.60 10.83
C ILE A 66 -21.08 0.81 11.85
N ASN A 67 -21.59 -0.35 12.28
CA ASN A 67 -20.91 -1.34 13.13
C ASN A 67 -19.52 -1.78 12.61
N ASN A 68 -19.17 -1.34 11.41
CA ASN A 68 -17.98 -1.69 10.65
C ASN A 68 -16.99 -0.52 10.45
N CYS A 69 -17.27 0.70 10.90
CA CYS A 69 -16.31 1.82 10.83
C CYS A 69 -15.85 2.19 12.25
N ILE A 70 -14.57 1.96 12.54
CA ILE A 70 -13.98 2.18 13.86
C ILE A 70 -13.16 3.46 13.81
N PHE A 71 -13.53 4.44 14.63
CA PHE A 71 -12.85 5.72 14.71
C PHE A 71 -11.91 5.75 15.93
N MET A 72 -10.65 6.09 15.69
CA MET A 72 -9.64 6.37 16.72
C MET A 72 -9.64 7.84 17.16
N ILE A 73 -10.44 8.66 16.48
CA ILE A 73 -10.62 10.08 16.69
C ILE A 73 -12.07 10.37 16.99
N ARG A 74 -12.31 11.51 17.62
CA ARG A 74 -13.67 12.04 17.78
C ARG A 74 -14.28 12.40 16.44
N PRO A 75 -15.62 12.46 16.37
CA PRO A 75 -16.27 13.02 15.21
C PRO A 75 -15.69 14.38 14.84
N PHE A 76 -15.08 14.43 13.67
CA PHE A 76 -14.33 15.55 13.17
C PHE A 76 -14.97 16.01 11.85
N LYS A 77 -15.11 17.32 11.71
CA LYS A 77 -15.56 17.95 10.47
C LYS A 77 -14.47 18.90 10.01
N TYR A 78 -13.90 18.59 8.86
CA TYR A 78 -12.86 19.42 8.29
C TYR A 78 -13.46 20.75 7.84
N ASN A 79 -12.81 21.85 8.24
CA ASN A 79 -13.15 23.18 7.76
C ASN A 79 -11.94 23.76 6.99
N PRO A 80 -12.04 23.94 5.67
CA PRO A 80 -10.93 24.47 4.87
C PRO A 80 -10.51 25.89 5.27
N THR A 81 -11.42 26.66 5.90
CA THR A 81 -11.18 28.03 6.38
C THR A 81 -10.56 28.08 7.78
N ASN A 82 -10.74 27.03 8.59
CA ASN A 82 -10.15 26.93 9.93
C ASN A 82 -9.22 25.72 10.01
N ARG A 83 -8.01 25.89 9.48
CA ARG A 83 -6.96 24.85 9.45
C ARG A 83 -6.32 24.59 10.82
N SER A 84 -6.65 25.36 11.86
CA SER A 84 -6.09 25.19 13.20
C SER A 84 -6.74 24.04 13.99
N ARG A 85 -7.95 23.62 13.61
CA ARG A 85 -8.66 22.55 14.32
C ARG A 85 -8.10 21.19 13.93
N GLU A 86 -7.58 20.47 14.92
CA GLU A 86 -6.99 19.14 14.73
C GLU A 86 -7.95 18.03 15.16
N PRO A 87 -7.91 16.84 14.53
CA PRO A 87 -8.67 15.69 14.99
C PRO A 87 -8.12 15.19 16.34
N ALA A 88 -8.94 15.28 17.38
CA ALA A 88 -8.57 14.86 18.73
C ALA A 88 -8.80 13.34 18.93
N PRO A 89 -8.00 12.68 19.80
CA PRO A 89 -8.21 11.28 20.19
C PRO A 89 -9.62 11.03 20.72
N ILE A 90 -10.12 9.79 20.53
CA ILE A 90 -11.48 9.42 20.93
C ILE A 90 -11.75 9.64 22.43
N ASN A 91 -10.77 9.39 23.30
CA ASN A 91 -10.91 9.53 24.76
C ASN A 91 -10.25 10.82 25.28
N ASP A 92 -10.99 11.61 26.06
CA ASP A 92 -10.54 12.91 26.63
C ASP A 92 -9.83 12.79 27.97
N ASN A 93 -9.98 11.67 28.68
CA ASN A 93 -9.54 11.60 30.07
C ASN A 93 -8.01 11.52 30.22
N ASN A 94 -7.24 11.68 29.13
CA ASN A 94 -5.82 11.35 29.02
C ASN A 94 -5.48 9.97 29.60
N ARG A 95 -6.47 9.07 29.60
CA ARG A 95 -6.34 7.69 30.08
C ARG A 95 -6.42 6.77 28.88
N TYR A 96 -5.32 6.09 28.63
CA TYR A 96 -5.25 5.02 27.66
C TYR A 96 -6.19 3.87 28.06
N VAL A 97 -7.05 3.46 27.14
CA VAL A 97 -7.90 2.28 27.28
C VAL A 97 -7.14 1.10 26.70
N ASP A 98 -6.51 0.33 27.59
CA ASP A 98 -5.73 -0.84 27.19
C ASP A 98 -6.63 -1.98 26.73
N THR A 99 -6.21 -2.64 25.65
CA THR A 99 -6.85 -3.87 25.15
C THR A 99 -5.76 -4.78 24.63
N TRP A 100 -5.64 -5.96 25.24
CA TRP A 100 -4.58 -6.92 25.01
C TRP A 100 -5.16 -8.31 24.68
N ASP A 101 -5.83 -8.38 23.54
CA ASP A 101 -6.47 -9.59 23.01
C ASP A 101 -5.94 -9.94 21.60
N GLU A 102 -6.60 -10.88 20.93
CA GLU A 102 -6.29 -11.33 19.57
C GLU A 102 -6.99 -10.53 18.46
N HIS A 103 -7.80 -9.53 18.83
CA HIS A 103 -8.57 -8.69 17.90
C HIS A 103 -8.05 -7.25 17.81
N HIS A 104 -7.10 -6.88 18.67
CA HIS A 104 -6.48 -5.56 18.73
C HIS A 104 -4.96 -5.63 18.63
N VAL A 105 -4.38 -4.55 18.15
CA VAL A 105 -2.94 -4.36 18.18
C VAL A 105 -2.46 -4.39 19.62
N ARG A 106 -1.47 -5.26 19.90
CA ARG A 106 -0.74 -5.25 21.16
C ARG A 106 0.16 -4.02 21.22
N MET A 107 -0.30 -2.98 21.90
CA MET A 107 0.39 -1.70 21.98
C MET A 107 1.61 -1.77 22.92
N PRO A 108 2.70 -1.03 22.64
CA PRO A 108 3.89 -1.00 23.49
C PRO A 108 3.62 -0.39 24.88
N CYS A 109 2.57 0.42 25.01
CA CYS A 109 2.15 1.06 26.24
C CYS A 109 1.23 0.20 27.13
N SER A 110 0.90 -1.03 26.70
CA SER A 110 0.08 -1.93 27.51
C SER A 110 0.79 -2.37 28.79
N LEU A 111 0.03 -2.44 29.88
CA LEU A 111 0.51 -3.01 31.15
C LEU A 111 0.80 -4.51 31.05
N SER A 112 0.23 -5.17 30.04
CA SER A 112 0.43 -6.59 29.76
C SER A 112 1.74 -6.88 29.01
N TYR A 113 2.46 -5.85 28.56
CA TYR A 113 3.77 -6.03 27.93
C TYR A 113 4.87 -6.15 29.00
N ILE A 114 5.20 -7.39 29.36
CA ILE A 114 6.17 -7.72 30.41
C ILE A 114 7.54 -8.13 29.84
N SER A 115 8.62 -7.68 30.48
CA SER A 115 9.99 -8.08 30.19
C SER A 115 10.23 -9.55 30.50
N LYS A 116 10.90 -10.25 29.57
CA LYS A 116 11.33 -11.63 29.82
C LYS A 116 12.55 -11.71 30.72
N ARG A 117 13.31 -10.61 30.86
CA ARG A 117 14.56 -10.59 31.64
C ARG A 117 14.31 -10.39 33.13
N ASN A 118 13.39 -9.51 33.50
CA ASN A 118 13.19 -9.11 34.89
C ASN A 118 11.71 -9.13 35.36
N GLY A 119 10.76 -9.51 34.50
CA GLY A 119 9.34 -9.60 34.85
C GLY A 119 8.64 -8.25 35.06
N GLN A 120 9.30 -7.13 34.77
CA GLN A 120 8.71 -5.79 34.92
C GLN A 120 7.90 -5.37 33.68
N ILE A 121 6.95 -4.47 33.88
CA ILE A 121 6.23 -3.81 32.79
C ILE A 121 7.22 -3.03 31.93
N ARG A 122 7.17 -3.24 30.61
CA ARG A 122 8.14 -2.67 29.66
C ARG A 122 7.95 -1.19 29.44
N TRP A 123 6.72 -0.70 29.46
CA TRP A 123 6.42 0.68 29.08
C TRP A 123 7.19 1.73 29.90
N PRO A 124 7.23 1.69 31.25
CA PRO A 124 8.04 2.64 32.04
C PRO A 124 9.54 2.60 31.70
N ILE A 125 10.08 1.41 31.40
CA ILE A 125 11.49 1.24 31.00
C ILE A 125 11.73 1.90 29.62
N ILE A 126 10.84 1.63 28.66
CA ILE A 126 10.88 2.24 27.33
C ILE A 126 10.77 3.76 27.42
N CYS A 127 9.84 4.28 28.22
CA CYS A 127 9.69 5.72 28.46
C CYS A 127 10.97 6.34 29.01
N ASN A 128 11.63 5.71 29.99
CA ASN A 128 12.90 6.20 30.52
C ASN A 128 14.01 6.20 29.44
N LEU A 129 14.14 5.12 28.67
CA LEU A 129 15.14 5.02 27.59
C LEU A 129 14.93 6.11 26.53
N LEU A 130 13.70 6.27 26.03
CA LEU A 130 13.36 7.28 25.04
C LEU A 130 13.48 8.71 25.58
N SER A 131 13.13 8.96 26.84
CA SER A 131 13.30 10.27 27.48
C SER A 131 14.78 10.63 27.63
N ASN A 132 15.63 9.66 27.96
CA ASN A 132 17.07 9.86 28.04
C ASN A 132 17.66 10.17 26.65
N LEU A 133 17.26 9.44 25.61
CA LEU A 133 17.67 9.72 24.23
C LEU A 133 17.19 11.11 23.79
N LYS A 134 15.91 11.44 24.03
CA LYS A 134 15.34 12.76 23.71
C LYS A 134 16.13 13.88 24.38
N ARG A 135 16.46 13.76 25.68
CA ARG A 135 17.25 14.77 26.39
C ARG A 135 18.64 14.95 25.76
N LYS A 136 19.28 13.86 25.31
CA LYS A 136 20.54 13.96 24.55
C LYS A 136 20.34 14.66 23.21
N CYS A 137 19.23 14.42 22.51
CA CYS A 137 18.91 15.12 21.26
C CYS A 137 18.71 16.62 21.51
N ASP A 138 17.91 16.99 22.52
CA ASP A 138 17.63 18.38 22.89
C ASP A 138 18.92 19.13 23.28
N ASN A 139 19.85 18.44 23.95
CA ASN A 139 21.15 18.98 24.34
C ASN A 139 22.20 18.90 23.21
N HIS A 140 21.84 18.42 22.00
CA HIS A 140 22.74 18.26 20.86
C HIS A 140 23.94 17.33 21.14
N THR A 141 23.77 16.35 22.04
CA THR A 141 24.80 15.36 22.42
C THR A 141 24.46 13.94 22.01
N ALA A 142 23.34 13.71 21.31
CA ALA A 142 22.93 12.38 20.88
C ALA A 142 23.83 11.86 19.76
N THR A 143 24.24 10.60 19.87
CA THR A 143 25.04 9.91 18.85
C THR A 143 24.23 8.79 18.18
N VAL A 144 24.69 8.31 17.02
CA VAL A 144 24.09 7.14 16.36
C VAL A 144 24.16 5.89 17.25
N GLU A 145 25.24 5.77 18.04
CA GLU A 145 25.38 4.70 19.03
C GLU A 145 24.34 4.81 20.16
N ASP A 146 24.00 6.03 20.61
CA ASP A 146 22.91 6.22 21.58
C ASP A 146 21.56 5.78 21.00
N LEU A 147 21.28 6.09 19.74
CA LEU A 147 20.08 5.62 19.04
C LEU A 147 20.04 4.09 18.99
N LYS A 148 21.13 3.46 18.54
CA LYS A 148 21.26 2.00 18.48
C LYS A 148 21.03 1.35 19.84
N ARG A 149 21.77 1.76 20.87
CA ARG A 149 21.63 1.23 22.24
C ARG A 149 20.23 1.43 22.79
N THR A 150 19.58 2.55 22.47
CA THR A 150 18.20 2.81 22.87
C THR A 150 17.26 1.77 22.25
N ILE A 151 17.33 1.54 20.93
CA ILE A 151 16.51 0.53 20.25
C ILE A 151 16.78 -0.86 20.83
N GLU A 152 18.04 -1.27 20.96
CA GLU A 152 18.40 -2.60 21.46
C GLU A 152 17.90 -2.85 22.89
N ASN A 153 17.94 -1.83 23.76
CA ASN A 153 17.40 -1.91 25.11
C ASN A 153 15.86 -1.87 25.13
N CYS A 154 15.23 -1.12 24.22
CA CYS A 154 13.78 -1.08 24.02
C CYS A 154 13.20 -2.40 23.48
N VAL A 155 14.00 -3.26 22.85
CA VAL A 155 13.55 -4.58 22.37
C VAL A 155 14.19 -5.77 23.10
N GLU A 156 15.10 -5.52 24.04
CA GLU A 156 15.89 -6.55 24.75
C GLU A 156 16.68 -7.48 23.83
N ARG A 157 17.17 -6.95 22.70
CA ARG A 157 17.85 -7.72 21.65
C ARG A 157 18.82 -6.84 20.87
N HIS A 158 19.95 -7.43 20.47
CA HIS A 158 20.88 -6.77 19.55
C HIS A 158 20.38 -6.77 18.12
N TYR A 159 20.63 -5.68 17.39
CA TYR A 159 20.28 -5.54 15.98
C TYR A 159 21.47 -5.05 15.16
N ASN A 160 21.59 -5.58 13.96
CA ASN A 160 22.41 -4.97 12.93
C ASN A 160 21.64 -3.74 12.40
N MET A 161 22.28 -2.57 12.47
CA MET A 161 21.75 -1.29 12.02
C MET A 161 22.61 -0.66 10.93
N ASP A 162 23.46 -1.46 10.27
CA ASP A 162 24.50 -0.98 9.35
C ASP A 162 23.97 -0.06 8.25
N CYS A 163 22.76 -0.31 7.73
CA CYS A 163 22.18 0.51 6.67
C CYS A 163 21.77 1.90 7.20
N LEU A 164 21.19 1.96 8.39
CA LEU A 164 20.84 3.24 9.02
C LEU A 164 22.08 4.00 9.49
N GLU A 165 23.03 3.28 10.10
CA GLU A 165 24.31 3.83 10.53
C GLU A 165 25.08 4.41 9.34
N HIS A 166 25.16 3.68 8.22
CA HIS A 166 25.82 4.15 7.00
C HIS A 166 25.14 5.40 6.42
N LEU A 167 23.79 5.44 6.38
CA LEU A 167 23.07 6.62 5.92
C LEU A 167 23.40 7.86 6.77
N ILE A 168 23.36 7.73 8.10
CA ILE A 168 23.55 8.87 9.01
C ILE A 168 25.02 9.28 9.10
N ASN A 169 25.96 8.34 9.12
CA ASN A 169 27.38 8.64 9.35
C ASN A 169 28.13 8.98 8.07
N GLU A 170 27.83 8.30 6.95
CA GLU A 170 28.63 8.37 5.74
C GLU A 170 27.95 9.14 4.59
N ILE A 171 26.61 9.14 4.54
CA ILE A 171 25.86 9.76 3.43
C ILE A 171 25.35 11.16 3.78
N TYR A 172 24.85 11.36 5.00
CA TYR A 172 24.41 12.67 5.44
C TYR A 172 25.58 13.64 5.60
N SER A 173 25.37 14.90 5.18
CA SER A 173 26.28 15.98 5.53
C SER A 173 26.30 16.20 7.05
N ASN A 174 27.32 16.90 7.56
CA ASN A 174 27.39 17.26 8.99
C ASN A 174 26.14 18.02 9.46
N GLU A 175 25.59 18.89 8.62
CA GLU A 175 24.37 19.66 8.90
C GLU A 175 23.14 18.75 8.93
N GLN A 176 22.97 17.87 7.93
CA GLN A 176 21.86 16.92 7.87
C GLN A 176 21.89 15.96 9.06
N ARG A 177 23.07 15.44 9.41
CA ARG A 177 23.26 14.57 10.57
C ARG A 177 22.90 15.31 11.86
N SER A 178 23.40 16.53 12.04
CA SER A 178 23.10 17.34 13.23
C SER A 178 21.60 17.64 13.35
N HIS A 179 20.96 18.02 12.25
CA HIS A 179 19.53 18.29 12.18
C HIS A 179 18.70 17.04 12.50
N PHE A 180 19.06 15.90 11.90
CA PHE A 180 18.39 14.64 12.16
C PHE A 180 18.52 14.24 13.63
N MET A 181 19.73 14.23 14.18
CA MET A 181 20.00 13.76 15.55
C MET A 181 19.40 14.69 16.62
N SER A 182 19.39 16.00 16.39
CA SER A 182 18.97 16.99 17.40
C SER A 182 17.49 17.34 17.29
N ASN A 183 16.95 17.50 16.08
CA ASN A 183 15.56 17.93 15.87
C ASN A 183 14.63 16.76 15.53
N VAL A 184 14.92 16.05 14.44
CA VAL A 184 14.02 15.01 13.92
C VAL A 184 13.91 13.87 14.93
N LEU A 185 15.02 13.34 15.42
CA LEU A 185 15.02 12.24 16.38
C LEU A 185 14.37 12.62 17.72
N SER A 186 14.54 13.87 18.20
CA SER A 186 13.84 14.36 19.40
C SER A 186 12.32 14.37 19.21
N SER A 187 11.85 14.81 18.03
CA SER A 187 10.44 14.79 17.65
C SER A 187 9.91 13.34 17.55
N VAL A 188 10.65 12.43 16.93
CA VAL A 188 10.29 11.00 16.84
C VAL A 188 10.21 10.37 18.24
N CYS A 189 11.13 10.69 19.16
CA CYS A 189 11.04 10.28 20.57
C CYS A 189 9.77 10.82 21.21
N THR A 190 9.43 12.09 20.98
CA THR A 190 8.21 12.72 21.51
C THR A 190 6.95 12.01 21.02
N LEU A 191 6.87 11.71 19.73
CA LEU A 191 5.75 11.00 19.13
C LEU A 191 5.58 9.59 19.71
N ALA A 192 6.68 8.86 19.90
CA ALA A 192 6.64 7.53 20.51
C ALA A 192 6.26 7.59 22.00
N LEU A 193 6.81 8.53 22.76
CA LEU A 193 6.53 8.71 24.19
C LEU A 193 5.07 9.04 24.48
N ASN A 194 4.38 9.72 23.56
CA ASN A 194 2.98 10.12 23.72
C ASN A 194 1.99 9.14 23.06
N VAL A 195 2.39 7.92 22.70
CA VAL A 195 1.50 6.98 21.98
C VAL A 195 0.25 6.60 22.77
N ASP A 196 0.35 6.52 24.10
CA ASP A 196 -0.76 6.23 25.02
C ASP A 196 -1.80 7.38 25.09
N ILE A 197 -1.34 8.61 24.94
CA ILE A 197 -2.19 9.81 24.87
C ILE A 197 -2.78 9.97 23.47
N LEU A 198 -1.95 9.85 22.42
CA LEU A 198 -2.36 10.07 21.03
C LEU A 198 -3.25 8.94 20.52
N CYS A 199 -2.86 7.69 20.75
CA CYS A 199 -3.65 6.50 20.45
C CYS A 199 -4.31 5.99 21.73
N SER A 200 -5.31 6.74 22.21
CA SER A 200 -5.97 6.53 23.51
C SER A 200 -6.73 5.19 23.67
N GLN A 201 -6.72 4.34 22.63
CA GLN A 201 -7.22 2.97 22.64
C GLN A 201 -6.37 2.14 21.67
N SER A 202 -6.33 0.81 21.84
CA SER A 202 -5.65 -0.08 20.89
C SER A 202 -6.34 -0.06 19.52
N PRO A 203 -5.61 0.14 18.40
CA PRO A 203 -6.19 -0.04 17.07
C PRO A 203 -6.70 -1.48 16.90
N PRO A 204 -7.91 -1.68 16.36
CA PRO A 204 -8.41 -3.02 16.06
C PRO A 204 -7.67 -3.62 14.85
N LEU A 205 -7.57 -4.94 14.83
CA LEU A 205 -7.05 -5.69 13.69
C LEU A 205 -8.16 -5.86 12.64
N LEU A 206 -7.80 -5.62 11.40
CA LEU A 206 -8.62 -5.89 10.22
C LEU A 206 -8.33 -7.32 9.77
N CYS A 207 -9.00 -8.29 10.37
CA CYS A 207 -8.83 -9.72 10.11
C CYS A 207 -9.53 -10.21 8.84
N ILE A 208 -9.11 -11.36 8.31
CA ILE A 208 -9.73 -12.04 7.15
C ILE A 208 -11.24 -12.21 7.34
N GLY A 209 -11.99 -11.98 6.27
CA GLY A 209 -13.45 -12.06 6.21
C GLY A 209 -14.16 -10.83 6.76
N SER A 210 -13.45 -9.89 7.38
CA SER A 210 -14.07 -8.69 7.93
C SER A 210 -14.27 -7.61 6.86
N ASN A 211 -15.46 -7.02 6.87
CA ASN A 211 -15.78 -5.80 6.14
C ASN A 211 -15.72 -4.63 7.12
N ARG A 212 -14.51 -4.16 7.46
CA ARG A 212 -14.28 -3.15 8.50
C ARG A 212 -13.30 -2.07 8.09
N SER A 213 -13.37 -0.92 8.74
CA SER A 213 -12.39 0.17 8.59
C SER A 213 -11.91 0.73 9.91
N VAL A 214 -10.68 1.23 9.90
CA VAL A 214 -10.05 2.00 10.99
C VAL A 214 -9.73 3.39 10.46
N THR A 215 -10.27 4.41 11.11
CA THR A 215 -10.04 5.81 10.76
C THR A 215 -9.30 6.51 11.90
N MET A 216 -8.19 7.18 11.59
CA MET A 216 -7.32 7.85 12.56
C MET A 216 -6.76 9.16 12.02
N SER A 217 -6.23 10.02 12.89
CA SER A 217 -5.52 11.22 12.44
C SER A 217 -4.15 10.88 11.85
N GLN A 218 -3.61 11.75 11.00
CA GLN A 218 -2.22 11.64 10.53
C GLN A 218 -1.22 11.73 11.71
N ARG A 219 -1.55 12.46 12.78
CA ARG A 219 -0.75 12.51 14.02
C ARG A 219 -0.71 11.18 14.77
N GLN A 220 -1.84 10.46 14.84
CA GLN A 220 -1.86 9.11 15.41
C GLN A 220 -1.02 8.16 14.58
N ALA A 221 -1.14 8.22 13.24
CA ALA A 221 -0.30 7.44 12.34
C ALA A 221 1.20 7.74 12.56
N ALA A 222 1.58 9.01 12.68
CA ALA A 222 2.96 9.42 12.98
C ALA A 222 3.48 8.84 14.30
N SER A 223 2.65 8.81 15.35
CA SER A 223 3.01 8.20 16.64
C SER A 223 3.21 6.69 16.53
N LEU A 224 2.32 5.99 15.82
CA LEU A 224 2.48 4.56 15.54
C LEU A 224 3.74 4.26 14.72
N LEU A 225 4.06 5.09 13.72
CA LEU A 225 5.28 4.96 12.92
C LEU A 225 6.55 5.27 13.74
N ALA A 226 6.49 6.21 14.67
CA ALA A 226 7.58 6.44 15.61
C ALA A 226 7.82 5.21 16.51
N CYS A 227 6.76 4.53 16.95
CA CYS A 227 6.88 3.25 17.65
C CYS A 227 7.50 2.15 16.75
N ALA A 228 7.11 2.08 15.47
CA ALA A 228 7.70 1.15 14.49
C ALA A 228 9.19 1.43 14.24
N PHE A 229 9.59 2.71 14.19
CA PHE A 229 10.97 3.15 14.06
C PHE A 229 11.82 2.65 15.24
N PHE A 230 11.33 2.79 16.47
CA PHE A 230 12.01 2.22 17.64
C PHE A 230 11.79 0.71 17.84
N CYS A 231 11.15 0.04 16.89
CA CYS A 231 10.84 -1.39 16.90
C CYS A 231 10.01 -1.85 18.12
N LEU A 232 9.10 -1.00 18.62
CA LEU A 232 8.44 -1.20 19.91
C LEU A 232 7.28 -2.20 19.88
N PHE A 233 6.75 -2.57 18.71
CA PHE A 233 5.58 -3.43 18.66
C PHE A 233 5.92 -4.87 19.09
N PRO A 234 5.39 -5.35 20.23
CA PRO A 234 5.72 -6.65 20.78
C PRO A 234 5.09 -7.79 19.95
N CYS A 235 5.65 -8.99 20.09
CA CYS A 235 5.13 -10.21 19.45
C CYS A 235 5.14 -10.21 17.90
N ARG A 236 5.75 -9.21 17.26
CA ARG A 236 5.89 -9.09 15.80
C ARG A 236 7.26 -9.50 15.24
N THR A 237 8.20 -9.86 16.12
CA THR A 237 9.58 -10.24 15.74
C THR A 237 10.03 -11.52 16.47
N GLY A 238 10.79 -12.39 15.78
CA GLY A 238 11.47 -13.56 16.36
C GLY A 238 11.01 -14.94 15.85
N LEU A 239 11.69 -16.02 16.30
CA LEU A 239 11.48 -17.41 15.86
C LEU A 239 10.16 -18.05 16.34
N LYS A 240 9.42 -17.36 17.20
CA LYS A 240 8.08 -17.75 17.66
C LYS A 240 7.20 -16.49 17.66
N VAL A 241 6.88 -16.00 16.46
CA VAL A 241 5.74 -15.10 16.28
C VAL A 241 4.55 -15.77 16.95
N LYS A 242 3.77 -15.03 17.76
CA LYS A 242 2.56 -15.61 18.35
C LYS A 242 1.66 -16.05 17.19
N LYS A 243 0.97 -17.19 17.32
CA LYS A 243 0.08 -17.71 16.26
C LYS A 243 -0.85 -16.63 15.67
N GLU A 244 -1.34 -15.73 16.51
CA GLU A 244 -2.21 -14.61 16.11
C GLU A 244 -1.58 -13.65 15.07
N TYR A 245 -0.25 -13.50 15.04
CA TYR A 245 0.48 -12.60 14.14
C TYR A 245 1.17 -13.34 12.99
N GLU A 246 1.01 -14.66 12.85
CA GLU A 246 1.58 -15.44 11.74
C GLU A 246 1.09 -14.94 10.38
N ASN A 247 -0.13 -14.39 10.34
CA ASN A 247 -0.75 -13.84 9.14
C ASN A 247 -0.60 -12.31 9.00
N PHE A 248 0.27 -11.66 9.77
CA PHE A 248 0.49 -10.22 9.72
C PHE A 248 1.94 -9.89 9.33
N GLN A 249 2.12 -8.73 8.69
CA GLN A 249 3.45 -8.18 8.46
C GLN A 249 4.11 -7.77 9.79
N ASN A 250 5.44 -7.79 9.80
CA ASN A 250 6.21 -7.13 10.85
C ASN A 250 6.24 -5.62 10.57
N PRO A 251 5.65 -4.77 11.44
CA PRO A 251 5.64 -3.33 11.24
C PRO A 251 6.94 -2.66 11.72
N ASN A 252 7.79 -3.36 12.48
CA ASN A 252 9.00 -2.80 13.05
C ASN A 252 10.11 -2.67 11.99
N PHE A 253 10.88 -1.58 12.04
CA PHE A 253 11.86 -1.24 11.01
C PHE A 253 13.19 -2.01 11.11
N ASN A 254 13.27 -2.99 12.02
CA ASN A 254 14.50 -3.74 12.32
C ASN A 254 15.16 -4.37 11.09
N THR A 255 14.39 -4.83 10.09
CA THR A 255 14.96 -5.43 8.87
C THR A 255 15.38 -4.37 7.84
N LEU A 256 14.78 -3.18 7.89
CA LEU A 256 15.13 -2.06 7.02
C LEU A 256 16.47 -1.47 7.41
N TYR A 257 16.80 -1.48 8.72
CA TYR A 257 18.08 -0.98 9.24
C TYR A 257 19.27 -1.89 8.93
N GLN A 258 19.03 -3.16 8.64
CA GLN A 258 20.09 -4.11 8.36
C GLN A 258 20.72 -3.87 7.00
N ARG A 259 22.00 -4.23 6.87
CA ARG A 259 22.72 -4.25 5.60
C ARG A 259 21.87 -4.91 4.49
N GLY A 260 21.93 -4.33 3.31
CA GLY A 260 21.15 -4.79 2.16
C GLY A 260 21.49 -3.98 0.92
N PRO A 261 20.66 -4.09 -0.12
CA PRO A 261 20.90 -3.42 -1.38
C PRO A 261 20.67 -1.90 -1.27
N LEU A 262 21.21 -1.13 -2.22
CA LEU A 262 21.32 0.33 -2.11
C LEU A 262 19.97 1.03 -2.03
N GLU A 263 18.94 0.48 -2.66
CA GLU A 263 17.57 1.01 -2.62
C GLU A 263 17.00 1.04 -1.18
N LYS A 264 17.51 0.23 -0.23
CA LYS A 264 17.13 0.37 1.18
C LYS A 264 17.51 1.75 1.75
N ILE A 265 18.66 2.29 1.35
CA ILE A 265 19.11 3.62 1.77
C ILE A 265 18.14 4.67 1.23
N GLU A 266 17.70 4.53 -0.02
CA GLU A 266 16.76 5.46 -0.66
C GLU A 266 15.36 5.36 -0.03
N LYS A 267 14.93 4.16 0.37
CA LYS A 267 13.71 3.95 1.19
C LYS A 267 13.82 4.63 2.55
N LEU A 268 14.96 4.49 3.23
CA LEU A 268 15.22 5.18 4.50
C LEU A 268 15.19 6.69 4.33
N LYS A 269 15.79 7.25 3.26
CA LYS A 269 15.71 8.69 2.96
C LYS A 269 14.26 9.17 2.86
N CYS A 270 13.38 8.43 2.18
CA CYS A 270 11.96 8.78 2.08
C CYS A 270 11.25 8.79 3.45
N ILE A 271 11.50 7.78 4.28
CA ILE A 271 10.89 7.65 5.62
C ILE A 271 11.42 8.71 6.59
N LEU A 272 12.73 8.96 6.59
CA LEU A 272 13.33 10.00 7.43
C LEU A 272 12.90 11.41 6.98
N HIS A 273 12.73 11.62 5.67
CA HIS A 273 12.15 12.84 5.13
C HIS A 273 10.70 13.06 5.61
N TYR A 274 9.89 12.01 5.69
CA TYR A 274 8.56 12.10 6.31
C TYR A 274 8.62 12.58 7.76
N PHE A 275 9.49 11.98 8.59
CA PHE A 275 9.65 12.43 9.98
C PHE A 275 10.17 13.87 10.09
N GLU A 276 11.05 14.29 9.19
CA GLU A 276 11.51 15.67 9.08
C GLU A 276 10.36 16.63 8.75
N ARG A 277 9.56 16.31 7.73
CA ARG A 277 8.38 17.10 7.30
C ARG A 277 7.37 17.30 8.43
N ILE A 278 6.96 16.22 9.10
CA ILE A 278 5.97 16.31 10.17
C ILE A 278 6.51 16.96 11.44
N THR A 279 7.83 16.96 11.63
CA THR A 279 8.49 17.69 12.73
C THR A 279 8.41 19.20 12.51
N ARG A 280 8.56 19.65 11.25
CA ARG A 280 8.39 21.06 10.89
C ARG A 280 6.93 21.49 10.97
N GLN A 281 6.03 20.67 10.45
CA GLN A 281 4.60 20.93 10.49
C GLN A 281 3.82 19.62 10.54
N MET A 282 3.22 19.35 11.70
CA MET A 282 2.39 18.18 11.89
C MET A 282 1.12 18.27 11.04
N PRO A 283 0.83 17.28 10.18
CA PRO A 283 -0.39 17.27 9.39
C PRO A 283 -1.64 17.12 10.27
N ASN A 284 -2.71 17.82 9.90
CA ASN A 284 -3.98 17.89 10.61
C ASN A 284 -5.11 17.07 9.95
N GLY A 285 -4.79 16.22 8.98
CA GLY A 285 -5.78 15.42 8.28
C GLY A 285 -6.07 14.09 8.96
N VAL A 286 -6.88 13.32 8.26
CA VAL A 286 -7.38 12.00 8.68
C VAL A 286 -7.02 10.98 7.60
N ILE A 287 -6.82 9.73 8.00
CA ILE A 287 -6.61 8.60 7.10
C ILE A 287 -7.55 7.44 7.47
N THR A 288 -7.92 6.63 6.49
CA THR A 288 -8.76 5.44 6.68
C THR A 288 -8.14 4.22 6.01
N PHE A 289 -7.98 3.15 6.78
CA PHE A 289 -7.69 1.80 6.29
C PHE A 289 -9.00 1.02 6.27
N ARG A 290 -9.39 0.45 5.13
CA ARG A 290 -10.62 -0.34 5.04
C ARG A 290 -10.33 -1.69 4.40
N ARG A 291 -10.60 -2.76 5.14
CA ARG A 291 -10.68 -4.11 4.57
C ARG A 291 -12.06 -4.31 3.96
N TYR A 292 -12.08 -4.88 2.77
CA TYR A 292 -13.31 -5.26 2.11
C TYR A 292 -13.21 -6.68 1.58
N ALA A 293 -14.17 -7.52 1.95
CA ALA A 293 -14.39 -8.85 1.42
C ALA A 293 -15.65 -8.80 0.55
N LEU A 294 -15.49 -9.09 -0.76
CA LEU A 294 -16.60 -9.16 -1.69
C LEU A 294 -17.57 -10.26 -1.22
N PRO A 295 -18.83 -9.92 -0.89
CA PRO A 295 -19.81 -10.89 -0.42
C PRO A 295 -20.18 -11.92 -1.48
N ASP A 296 -20.50 -13.15 -1.07
CA ASP A 296 -20.86 -14.23 -1.99
C ASP A 296 -22.08 -13.90 -2.88
N GLN A 297 -23.03 -13.14 -2.34
CA GLN A 297 -24.22 -12.69 -3.05
C GLN A 297 -23.90 -11.71 -4.20
N ASP A 298 -22.77 -11.01 -4.13
CA ASP A 298 -22.31 -10.04 -5.13
C ASP A 298 -21.35 -10.68 -6.15
N LEU A 299 -21.10 -11.99 -6.03
CA LEU A 299 -20.26 -12.72 -6.99
C LEU A 299 -20.99 -12.82 -8.35
N PRO A 300 -20.38 -12.30 -9.43
CA PRO A 300 -21.02 -12.33 -10.73
C PRO A 300 -21.01 -13.75 -11.30
N LYS A 301 -22.10 -14.11 -11.97
CA LYS A 301 -22.13 -15.25 -12.86
C LYS A 301 -21.45 -14.83 -14.17
N TRP A 302 -20.12 -14.79 -14.20
CA TRP A 302 -19.32 -14.24 -15.31
C TRP A 302 -19.80 -14.65 -16.70
N GLY A 303 -20.02 -15.95 -16.95
CA GLY A 303 -20.50 -16.47 -18.24
C GLY A 303 -21.94 -16.11 -18.62
N LYS A 304 -22.67 -15.38 -17.78
CA LYS A 304 -24.03 -14.87 -17.98
C LYS A 304 -24.15 -13.35 -17.80
N SER A 305 -23.04 -12.65 -17.55
CA SER A 305 -23.07 -11.20 -17.33
C SER A 305 -23.29 -10.45 -18.64
N THR A 306 -24.39 -9.69 -18.70
CA THR A 306 -24.79 -8.88 -19.86
C THR A 306 -24.23 -7.46 -19.83
N LYS A 307 -23.43 -7.12 -18.82
CA LYS A 307 -22.81 -5.79 -18.71
C LYS A 307 -21.89 -5.54 -19.90
N GLY A 308 -22.04 -4.38 -20.52
CA GLY A 308 -21.18 -3.93 -21.63
C GLY A 308 -19.76 -3.66 -21.17
N LEU A 309 -18.82 -3.64 -22.10
CA LEU A 309 -17.43 -3.29 -21.81
C LEU A 309 -17.30 -1.79 -21.48
N THR A 310 -16.48 -1.50 -20.48
CA THR A 310 -16.24 -0.12 -20.01
C THR A 310 -15.29 0.66 -20.93
N ALA A 311 -15.31 1.98 -20.80
CA ALA A 311 -14.37 2.87 -21.47
C ALA A 311 -12.95 2.65 -20.92
N MET A 312 -11.95 2.57 -21.81
CA MET A 312 -10.56 2.33 -21.43
C MET A 312 -9.59 3.34 -22.06
N HIS A 313 -8.80 4.00 -21.21
CA HIS A 313 -7.69 4.88 -21.61
C HIS A 313 -6.36 4.13 -21.46
N LEU A 314 -5.57 4.06 -22.53
CA LEU A 314 -4.27 3.40 -22.57
C LEU A 314 -3.17 4.46 -22.66
N THR A 315 -2.14 4.37 -21.82
CA THR A 315 -1.03 5.34 -21.83
C THR A 315 0.32 4.70 -21.47
N THR A 316 1.38 5.14 -22.14
CA THR A 316 2.76 4.74 -21.80
C THR A 316 3.42 5.65 -20.78
N ALA A 317 2.88 6.86 -20.55
CA ALA A 317 3.67 8.00 -20.05
C ALA A 317 3.36 8.41 -18.61
N ARG A 318 2.38 7.78 -17.93
CA ARG A 318 1.94 8.20 -16.59
C ARG A 318 2.17 7.10 -15.57
N LYS A 319 2.71 7.49 -14.41
CA LYS A 319 2.68 6.67 -13.20
C LYS A 319 1.28 6.72 -12.59
N ILE A 320 0.86 5.67 -11.91
CA ILE A 320 -0.50 5.58 -11.33
C ILE A 320 -0.72 6.68 -10.30
N GLU A 321 0.28 6.93 -9.45
CA GLU A 321 0.22 7.91 -8.38
C GLU A 321 0.15 9.38 -8.85
N ASP A 322 0.51 9.65 -10.10
CA ASP A 322 0.45 10.97 -10.72
C ASP A 322 -0.90 11.19 -11.46
N ILE A 323 -1.79 10.19 -11.47
CA ILE A 323 -3.16 10.33 -11.98
C ILE A 323 -4.08 10.68 -10.81
N GLU A 324 -4.75 11.82 -10.92
CA GLU A 324 -5.65 12.35 -9.90
C GLU A 324 -7.11 11.99 -10.17
N CYS A 325 -7.98 12.15 -9.16
CA CYS A 325 -9.42 11.88 -9.24
C CYS A 325 -9.78 10.44 -9.65
N VAL A 326 -8.91 9.48 -9.33
CA VAL A 326 -9.05 8.05 -9.65
C VAL A 326 -8.91 7.18 -8.41
N LEU A 327 -9.36 5.93 -8.52
CA LEU A 327 -8.93 4.86 -7.63
C LEU A 327 -7.62 4.27 -8.14
N GLN A 328 -6.54 4.52 -7.42
CA GLN A 328 -5.20 4.07 -7.76
C GLN A 328 -4.99 2.63 -7.28
N VAL A 329 -4.63 1.74 -8.20
CA VAL A 329 -4.36 0.34 -7.86
C VAL A 329 -2.93 0.20 -7.34
N ASP A 330 -2.81 -0.41 -6.17
CA ASP A 330 -1.55 -0.89 -5.60
C ASP A 330 -1.38 -2.38 -5.93
N PHE A 331 -0.28 -2.72 -6.61
CA PHE A 331 0.05 -4.07 -7.05
C PHE A 331 0.62 -4.88 -5.90
N ALA A 332 -0.24 -5.12 -4.92
CA ALA A 332 0.16 -5.54 -3.61
C ALA A 332 0.70 -6.98 -3.54
N ASN A 333 1.46 -7.26 -2.50
CA ASN A 333 1.57 -8.60 -1.96
C ASN A 333 0.30 -8.92 -1.14
N LYS A 334 -0.05 -10.21 -1.00
CA LYS A 334 -1.15 -10.63 -0.10
C LYS A 334 -0.92 -10.16 1.34
N TYR A 335 0.33 -10.01 1.74
CA TYR A 335 0.74 -9.31 2.93
C TYR A 335 1.05 -7.85 2.58
N ILE A 336 0.09 -6.96 2.79
CA ILE A 336 0.16 -5.56 2.37
C ILE A 336 1.49 -4.87 2.74
N GLY A 337 2.05 -4.12 1.79
CA GLY A 337 3.37 -3.50 1.87
C GLY A 337 4.52 -4.42 1.47
N GLY A 338 4.26 -5.70 1.19
CA GLY A 338 5.24 -6.62 0.60
C GLY A 338 6.60 -6.63 1.32
N GLY A 339 7.65 -6.31 0.57
CA GLY A 339 9.02 -6.22 1.06
C GLY A 339 9.46 -4.80 1.46
N VAL A 340 8.54 -3.88 1.79
CA VAL A 340 8.88 -2.45 1.99
C VAL A 340 9.91 -2.24 3.08
N LEU A 341 9.79 -2.97 4.20
CA LEU A 341 10.75 -2.94 5.31
C LEU A 341 11.92 -3.94 5.14
N THR A 342 12.04 -4.58 3.98
CA THR A 342 13.10 -5.54 3.64
C THR A 342 13.81 -5.11 2.35
N SER A 343 14.06 -6.01 1.40
CA SER A 343 14.70 -5.71 0.10
C SER A 343 13.74 -5.32 -1.01
N GLY A 344 12.42 -5.50 -0.85
CA GLY A 344 11.44 -5.16 -1.89
C GLY A 344 11.51 -3.68 -2.28
N CYS A 345 11.44 -3.39 -3.59
CA CYS A 345 11.47 -2.03 -4.13
C CYS A 345 10.73 -1.91 -5.47
N ALA A 346 9.62 -2.62 -5.62
CA ALA A 346 8.75 -2.51 -6.79
C ALA A 346 7.68 -1.42 -6.58
N GLN A 347 6.60 -1.46 -7.36
CA GLN A 347 5.53 -0.46 -7.32
C GLN A 347 4.90 -0.30 -5.91
N GLU A 348 4.59 -1.40 -5.22
CA GLU A 348 4.01 -1.37 -3.87
C GLU A 348 4.98 -0.72 -2.87
N GLU A 349 6.22 -1.22 -2.77
CA GLU A 349 7.16 -0.71 -1.78
C GLU A 349 7.53 0.76 -2.01
N ILE A 350 7.71 1.16 -3.28
CA ILE A 350 7.94 2.56 -3.64
C ILE A 350 6.77 3.41 -3.20
N ARG A 351 5.53 2.99 -3.46
CA ARG A 351 4.33 3.74 -3.07
C ARG A 351 4.25 3.93 -1.56
N PHE A 352 4.59 2.91 -0.78
CA PHE A 352 4.56 2.95 0.68
C PHE A 352 5.64 3.85 1.27
N VAL A 353 6.85 3.93 0.70
CA VAL A 353 7.89 4.84 1.24
C VAL A 353 7.70 6.29 0.82
N ILE A 354 7.10 6.57 -0.33
CA ILE A 354 6.76 7.96 -0.69
C ILE A 354 5.49 8.46 0.02
N CYS A 355 4.65 7.55 0.54
CA CYS A 355 3.49 7.85 1.38
C CYS A 355 3.54 7.07 2.73
N PRO A 356 4.49 7.38 3.66
CA PRO A 356 4.79 6.52 4.81
C PRO A 356 3.63 6.22 5.76
N GLU A 357 2.57 7.02 5.77
CA GLU A 357 1.34 6.75 6.52
C GLU A 357 0.72 5.38 6.15
N MET A 358 0.94 4.91 4.91
CA MET A 358 0.51 3.58 4.45
C MET A 358 1.17 2.45 5.24
N LEU A 359 2.36 2.65 5.83
CA LEU A 359 3.07 1.65 6.62
C LEU A 359 2.30 1.24 7.88
N VAL A 360 1.35 2.06 8.35
CA VAL A 360 0.43 1.68 9.44
C VAL A 360 -0.45 0.49 9.04
N SER A 361 -0.70 0.25 7.75
CA SER A 361 -1.45 -0.93 7.31
C SER A 361 -0.75 -2.25 7.65
N LEU A 362 0.60 -2.29 7.71
CA LEU A 362 1.36 -3.48 8.14
C LEU A 362 1.03 -3.84 9.59
N LEU A 363 0.66 -2.85 10.41
CA LEU A 363 0.33 -3.03 11.81
C LEU A 363 -1.05 -3.67 11.99
N VAL A 364 -2.05 -3.22 11.21
CA VAL A 364 -3.47 -3.50 11.43
C VAL A 364 -4.11 -4.49 10.46
N CYS A 365 -3.54 -4.75 9.29
CA CYS A 365 -4.15 -5.61 8.27
C CYS A 365 -3.58 -7.03 8.25
N GLU A 366 -4.45 -8.03 8.36
CA GLU A 366 -4.09 -9.43 8.14
C GLU A 366 -3.92 -9.73 6.63
N VAL A 367 -3.21 -10.80 6.28
CA VAL A 367 -3.06 -11.31 4.90
C VAL A 367 -4.38 -11.37 4.14
N LEU A 368 -4.39 -10.98 2.87
CA LEU A 368 -5.58 -10.97 2.01
C LEU A 368 -6.00 -12.37 1.55
N ALA A 369 -7.29 -12.66 1.64
CA ALA A 369 -7.92 -13.79 0.95
C ALA A 369 -8.30 -13.43 -0.50
N PRO A 370 -8.59 -14.40 -1.39
CA PRO A 370 -8.82 -14.16 -2.82
C PRO A 370 -9.95 -13.18 -3.17
N ASN A 371 -10.98 -13.05 -2.32
CA ASN A 371 -12.11 -12.14 -2.50
C ASN A 371 -11.95 -10.81 -1.76
N GLU A 372 -10.77 -10.51 -1.22
CA GLU A 372 -10.55 -9.34 -0.37
C GLU A 372 -9.65 -8.28 -1.01
N CYS A 373 -9.78 -7.04 -0.55
CA CYS A 373 -8.87 -5.95 -0.84
C CYS A 373 -8.73 -5.04 0.38
N ILE A 374 -7.71 -4.16 0.36
CA ILE A 374 -7.55 -3.11 1.36
C ILE A 374 -7.56 -1.75 0.65
N TYR A 375 -8.47 -0.87 1.07
CA TYR A 375 -8.45 0.53 0.67
C TYR A 375 -7.62 1.35 1.64
N LEU A 376 -6.80 2.24 1.09
CA LEU A 376 -6.00 3.23 1.81
C LEU A 376 -6.48 4.60 1.34
N ILE A 377 -7.08 5.37 2.24
CA ILE A 377 -7.78 6.61 1.90
C ILE A 377 -7.20 7.76 2.72
N GLY A 378 -6.79 8.82 2.04
CA GLY A 378 -6.32 10.03 2.72
C GLY A 378 -4.82 10.12 2.97
N CYS A 379 -4.05 9.06 2.68
CA CYS A 379 -2.61 9.07 2.89
C CYS A 379 -1.93 10.13 2.02
N GLU A 380 -1.01 10.88 2.63
CA GLU A 380 -0.26 11.94 1.97
C GLU A 380 1.01 11.42 1.31
N ARG A 381 1.32 11.91 0.10
CA ARG A 381 2.64 11.74 -0.51
C ARG A 381 3.58 12.81 0.00
N TYR A 382 4.72 12.38 0.55
CA TYR A 382 5.76 13.25 1.09
C TYR A 382 7.00 13.33 0.21
N SER A 383 7.27 12.31 -0.61
CA SER A 383 8.53 12.23 -1.33
C SER A 383 8.35 12.14 -2.85
N SER A 384 9.22 12.86 -3.56
CA SER A 384 9.46 12.71 -4.99
C SER A 384 10.49 11.59 -5.19
N TYR A 385 10.45 10.90 -6.33
CA TYR A 385 11.37 9.82 -6.62
C TYR A 385 11.60 9.64 -8.13
N ARG A 386 12.72 9.00 -8.47
CA ARG A 386 13.06 8.52 -9.82
C ARG A 386 13.52 7.08 -9.80
N GLY A 387 13.62 6.46 -10.97
CA GLY A 387 14.00 5.06 -11.11
C GLY A 387 12.94 4.09 -10.55
N TYR A 388 13.28 2.81 -10.56
CA TYR A 388 12.42 1.71 -10.15
C TYR A 388 13.27 0.51 -9.74
N ALA A 389 12.80 -0.33 -8.81
CA ALA A 389 13.58 -1.46 -8.31
C ALA A 389 14.99 -1.02 -7.84
N ASN A 390 16.03 -1.64 -8.36
CA ASN A 390 17.42 -1.35 -8.02
C ASN A 390 17.92 0.04 -8.46
N THR A 391 17.18 0.76 -9.32
CA THR A 391 17.50 2.14 -9.71
C THR A 391 16.71 3.19 -8.94
N PHE A 392 15.82 2.77 -8.03
CA PHE A 392 15.02 3.66 -7.20
C PHE A 392 15.89 4.67 -6.43
N LYS A 393 15.56 5.95 -6.52
CA LYS A 393 16.22 7.04 -5.79
C LYS A 393 15.21 8.03 -5.25
N TYR A 394 15.42 8.42 -3.99
CA TYR A 394 14.75 9.58 -3.41
C TYR A 394 15.14 10.84 -4.18
N ALA A 395 14.15 11.66 -4.54
CA ALA A 395 14.33 12.84 -5.39
C ALA A 395 13.85 14.15 -4.73
N GLY A 396 13.72 14.17 -3.40
CA GLY A 396 13.36 15.37 -2.65
C GLY A 396 11.92 15.41 -2.18
N ASP A 397 11.52 16.57 -1.68
CA ASP A 397 10.18 16.84 -1.15
C ASP A 397 9.11 16.72 -2.24
N TYR A 398 7.91 16.35 -1.83
CA TYR A 398 6.70 16.41 -2.66
C TYR A 398 5.61 17.15 -1.89
N ILE A 399 5.14 18.25 -2.47
CA ILE A 399 4.01 18.99 -1.92
C ILE A 399 2.74 18.38 -2.50
N ASP A 400 2.08 17.54 -1.71
CA ASP A 400 0.76 17.05 -2.07
C ASP A 400 -0.27 18.16 -1.82
N ASP A 401 -0.81 18.75 -2.89
CA ASP A 401 -1.79 19.85 -2.87
C ASP A 401 -3.23 19.36 -3.08
N LYS A 402 -3.45 18.04 -3.11
CA LYS A 402 -4.78 17.44 -3.26
C LYS A 402 -5.74 17.98 -2.21
N ALA A 403 -6.97 18.23 -2.66
CA ALA A 403 -8.08 18.63 -1.81
C ALA A 403 -8.33 17.60 -0.69
N LYS A 404 -9.04 18.02 0.36
CA LYS A 404 -9.49 17.13 1.44
C LYS A 404 -11.00 16.97 1.38
N ASP A 405 -11.50 15.78 1.71
CA ASP A 405 -12.92 15.55 1.91
C ASP A 405 -13.42 16.18 3.24
N ASN A 406 -14.72 16.07 3.52
CA ASN A 406 -15.31 16.64 4.74
C ASN A 406 -14.85 15.94 6.04
N TRP A 407 -14.18 14.79 5.96
CA TRP A 407 -13.51 14.13 7.08
C TRP A 407 -12.07 14.61 7.25
N GLY A 408 -11.54 15.42 6.34
CA GLY A 408 -10.16 15.90 6.37
C GLY A 408 -9.16 14.92 5.79
N ARG A 409 -9.62 13.91 5.04
CA ARG A 409 -8.76 12.97 4.33
C ARG A 409 -8.35 13.58 3.00
N LYS A 410 -7.07 13.52 2.65
CA LYS A 410 -6.66 13.90 1.29
C LYS A 410 -7.42 13.10 0.25
N TRP A 411 -7.66 13.71 -0.90
CA TRP A 411 -8.38 13.08 -1.99
C TRP A 411 -7.48 12.12 -2.77
N SER A 412 -6.94 11.14 -2.04
CA SER A 412 -6.13 10.04 -2.51
C SER A 412 -6.82 8.75 -2.11
N HIS A 413 -7.23 7.97 -3.10
CA HIS A 413 -7.90 6.69 -2.92
C HIS A 413 -7.06 5.60 -3.56
N LEU A 414 -6.55 4.70 -2.74
CA LEU A 414 -5.82 3.53 -3.20
C LEU A 414 -6.57 2.25 -2.88
N VAL A 415 -6.35 1.22 -3.68
CA VAL A 415 -6.78 -0.15 -3.40
C VAL A 415 -5.64 -1.14 -3.64
N ALA A 416 -5.27 -1.85 -2.58
CA ALA A 416 -4.32 -2.95 -2.61
C ALA A 416 -5.02 -4.25 -3.02
N ILE A 417 -4.58 -4.82 -4.13
CA ILE A 417 -5.00 -6.14 -4.62
C ILE A 417 -3.78 -6.98 -5.00
N ASP A 418 -3.70 -8.20 -4.47
CA ASP A 418 -2.56 -9.08 -4.70
C ASP A 418 -2.76 -10.01 -5.89
N ALA A 419 -1.77 -10.11 -6.79
CA ALA A 419 -1.76 -11.07 -7.88
C ALA A 419 -1.24 -12.44 -7.40
N THR A 420 -1.59 -13.52 -8.10
CA THR A 420 -0.93 -14.82 -7.87
C THR A 420 0.49 -14.79 -8.43
N TYR A 421 1.45 -15.30 -7.68
CA TYR A 421 2.80 -15.56 -8.18
C TYR A 421 2.79 -16.88 -8.97
N TYR A 422 3.20 -16.84 -10.23
CA TYR A 422 3.27 -18.04 -11.08
C TYR A 422 4.72 -18.48 -11.29
N ARG A 423 5.15 -19.51 -10.55
CA ARG A 423 6.47 -20.12 -10.76
C ARG A 423 6.60 -20.65 -12.20
N GLU A 424 5.57 -21.32 -12.68
CA GLU A 424 5.44 -21.72 -14.08
C GLU A 424 4.39 -20.86 -14.77
N ARG A 425 4.81 -20.07 -15.76
CA ARG A 425 3.95 -19.09 -16.43
C ARG A 425 2.72 -19.73 -17.06
N THR A 426 2.78 -20.99 -17.50
CA THR A 426 1.67 -21.72 -18.12
C THR A 426 0.49 -21.95 -17.17
N ILE A 427 0.72 -22.02 -15.85
CA ILE A 427 -0.33 -22.26 -14.85
C ILE A 427 -1.38 -21.15 -14.84
N GLN A 428 -1.06 -19.92 -15.27
CA GLN A 428 -2.05 -18.85 -15.30
C GLN A 428 -3.15 -19.06 -16.35
N TYR A 429 -2.89 -19.86 -17.40
CA TYR A 429 -3.83 -20.19 -18.46
C TYR A 429 -4.71 -21.39 -18.08
N ASN A 430 -5.28 -21.35 -16.87
CA ASN A 430 -6.34 -22.25 -16.48
C ASN A 430 -7.46 -21.46 -15.78
N MET A 431 -8.69 -21.96 -15.89
CA MET A 431 -9.84 -21.21 -15.41
C MET A 431 -9.93 -21.06 -13.89
N LYS A 432 -9.24 -21.90 -13.11
CA LYS A 432 -9.13 -21.70 -11.65
C LYS A 432 -8.28 -20.46 -11.35
N SER A 433 -7.13 -20.32 -12.00
CA SER A 433 -6.26 -19.15 -11.93
C SER A 433 -7.00 -17.90 -12.40
N ILE A 434 -7.63 -17.93 -13.58
CA ILE A 434 -8.35 -16.78 -14.14
C ILE A 434 -9.51 -16.33 -13.24
N LYS A 435 -10.32 -17.27 -12.73
CA LYS A 435 -11.42 -16.94 -11.81
C LYS A 435 -10.92 -16.26 -10.54
N ARG A 436 -9.80 -16.71 -9.98
CA ARG A 436 -9.18 -16.08 -8.81
C ARG A 436 -8.78 -14.64 -9.12
N GLU A 437 -8.15 -14.40 -10.27
CA GLU A 437 -7.67 -13.06 -10.66
C GLU A 437 -8.83 -12.11 -10.97
N LEU A 438 -9.88 -12.61 -11.65
CA LEU A 438 -11.13 -11.89 -11.88
C LEU A 438 -11.81 -11.50 -10.56
N LEU A 439 -11.91 -12.44 -9.63
CA LEU A 439 -12.49 -12.23 -8.30
C LEU A 439 -11.72 -11.16 -7.51
N LYS A 440 -10.40 -11.25 -7.48
CA LYS A 440 -9.53 -10.30 -6.79
C LYS A 440 -9.64 -8.89 -7.38
N ALA A 441 -9.55 -8.77 -8.70
CA ALA A 441 -9.69 -7.49 -9.38
C ALA A 441 -11.08 -6.89 -9.11
N LEU A 442 -12.15 -7.69 -9.20
CA LEU A 442 -13.50 -7.24 -8.91
C LEU A 442 -13.67 -6.78 -7.46
N ALA A 443 -13.10 -7.50 -6.49
CA ALA A 443 -13.12 -7.09 -5.08
C ALA A 443 -12.51 -5.70 -4.87
N GLY A 444 -11.40 -5.39 -5.55
CA GLY A 444 -10.79 -4.06 -5.53
C GLY A 444 -11.54 -2.99 -6.33
N PHE A 445 -12.16 -3.38 -7.44
CA PHE A 445 -12.84 -2.47 -8.36
C PHE A 445 -14.30 -2.20 -7.96
N HIS A 446 -14.84 -2.95 -7.00
CA HIS A 446 -16.22 -2.81 -6.55
C HIS A 446 -16.58 -1.35 -6.20
N ALA A 447 -17.75 -0.90 -6.65
CA ALA A 447 -18.20 0.50 -6.51
C ALA A 447 -18.80 0.81 -5.12
N HIS A 448 -18.99 -0.17 -4.24
CA HIS A 448 -19.54 0.00 -2.89
C HIS A 448 -20.90 0.72 -2.84
N GLY A 449 -21.78 0.41 -3.79
CA GLY A 449 -23.10 1.04 -3.88
C GLY A 449 -23.09 2.48 -4.40
N ARG A 450 -21.94 2.99 -4.85
CA ARG A 450 -21.88 4.25 -5.61
C ARG A 450 -22.51 4.06 -6.99
N THR A 451 -23.20 5.08 -7.48
CA THR A 451 -23.66 5.06 -8.87
C THR A 451 -22.45 5.10 -9.81
N PRO A 452 -22.58 4.66 -11.07
CA PRO A 452 -21.49 4.76 -12.05
C PRO A 452 -20.93 6.18 -12.21
N ASN A 453 -21.75 7.22 -11.96
CA ASN A 453 -21.34 8.62 -12.02
C ASN A 453 -20.60 9.08 -10.74
N ASP A 454 -20.71 8.36 -9.63
CA ASP A 454 -20.05 8.69 -8.35
C ASP A 454 -18.80 7.81 -8.09
N ALA A 455 -18.60 6.77 -8.91
CA ALA A 455 -17.47 5.87 -8.80
C ALA A 455 -16.28 6.40 -9.60
N PHE A 456 -15.13 6.53 -8.93
CA PHE A 456 -13.89 6.95 -9.61
C PHE A 456 -13.56 6.02 -10.79
N PRO A 457 -12.96 6.51 -11.87
CA PRO A 457 -12.21 5.64 -12.78
C PRO A 457 -11.13 4.87 -12.02
N ILE A 458 -10.72 3.73 -12.54
CA ILE A 458 -9.67 2.90 -11.96
C ILE A 458 -8.36 3.19 -12.70
N ALA A 459 -7.32 3.63 -12.01
CA ALA A 459 -5.98 3.76 -12.57
C ALA A 459 -5.13 2.54 -12.17
N THR A 460 -4.75 1.74 -13.16
CA THR A 460 -4.02 0.48 -13.00
C THR A 460 -2.92 0.37 -14.07
N GLY A 461 -2.33 -0.82 -14.20
CA GLY A 461 -1.32 -1.15 -15.20
C GLY A 461 -1.01 -2.65 -15.21
N ASN A 462 0.26 -2.99 -15.37
CA ASN A 462 0.79 -4.35 -15.48
C ASN A 462 0.76 -5.15 -14.16
N TRP A 463 -0.42 -5.21 -13.53
CA TRP A 463 -0.68 -5.87 -12.24
C TRP A 463 -0.26 -7.33 -12.26
N GLY A 464 0.71 -7.68 -11.41
CA GLY A 464 1.21 -9.04 -11.25
C GLY A 464 2.08 -9.54 -12.41
N CYS A 465 2.58 -8.68 -13.30
CA CYS A 465 3.31 -9.12 -14.49
C CYS A 465 4.84 -9.13 -14.36
N GLY A 466 5.40 -8.35 -13.43
CA GLY A 466 6.85 -8.29 -13.16
C GLY A 466 7.31 -9.45 -12.28
N ALA A 467 7.69 -9.17 -11.03
CA ALA A 467 8.11 -10.17 -10.04
C ALA A 467 7.11 -11.34 -9.84
N PHE A 468 5.84 -11.14 -10.20
CA PHE A 468 4.77 -12.14 -10.10
C PHE A 468 4.62 -13.06 -11.33
N ASN A 469 5.38 -12.80 -12.40
CA ASN A 469 5.45 -13.62 -13.63
C ASN A 469 4.09 -13.82 -14.35
N GLY A 470 3.16 -12.90 -14.18
CA GLY A 470 1.91 -12.84 -14.93
C GLY A 470 2.11 -12.36 -16.37
N ASP A 471 1.24 -12.83 -17.25
CA ASP A 471 1.18 -12.42 -18.64
C ASP A 471 0.42 -11.11 -18.80
N ARG A 472 1.09 -10.10 -19.38
CA ARG A 472 0.53 -8.75 -19.56
C ARG A 472 -0.76 -8.78 -20.38
N GLN A 473 -0.80 -9.54 -21.47
CA GLN A 473 -1.99 -9.60 -22.34
C GLN A 473 -3.19 -10.20 -21.60
N LEU A 474 -2.99 -11.34 -20.92
CA LEU A 474 -4.03 -11.97 -20.12
C LEU A 474 -4.54 -11.05 -19.00
N LYS A 475 -3.62 -10.38 -18.29
CA LYS A 475 -3.95 -9.46 -17.20
C LYS A 475 -4.71 -8.22 -17.66
N VAL A 476 -4.45 -7.72 -18.88
CA VAL A 476 -5.25 -6.64 -19.48
C VAL A 476 -6.71 -7.09 -19.67
N ILE A 477 -6.94 -8.27 -20.24
CA ILE A 477 -8.30 -8.81 -20.46
C ILE A 477 -9.03 -9.05 -19.14
N ILE A 478 -8.35 -9.63 -18.14
CA ILE A 478 -8.91 -9.86 -16.80
C ILE A 478 -9.34 -8.56 -16.14
N GLN A 479 -8.48 -7.53 -16.18
CA GLN A 479 -8.80 -6.23 -15.59
C GLN A 479 -9.92 -5.51 -16.33
N LEU A 480 -9.96 -5.59 -17.67
CA LEU A 480 -11.08 -5.06 -18.45
C LEU A 480 -12.41 -5.73 -18.10
N ALA A 481 -12.42 -7.05 -17.95
CA ALA A 481 -13.62 -7.80 -17.55
C ALA A 481 -14.09 -7.40 -16.15
N ALA A 482 -13.18 -7.33 -15.17
CA ALA A 482 -13.51 -6.95 -13.80
C ALA A 482 -13.98 -5.49 -13.69
N ALA A 483 -13.33 -4.55 -14.39
CA ALA A 483 -13.73 -3.14 -14.40
C ALA A 483 -15.08 -2.92 -15.10
N SER A 484 -15.36 -3.67 -16.17
CA SER A 484 -16.65 -3.67 -16.86
C SER A 484 -17.76 -4.26 -15.99
N GLU A 485 -17.46 -5.33 -15.26
CA GLU A 485 -18.39 -5.90 -14.29
C GLU A 485 -18.69 -4.93 -13.14
N ALA A 486 -17.70 -4.15 -12.70
CA ALA A 486 -17.88 -3.07 -11.73
C ALA A 486 -18.51 -1.80 -12.31
N VAL A 487 -18.69 -1.72 -13.65
CA VAL A 487 -19.20 -0.55 -14.38
C VAL A 487 -18.37 0.71 -14.11
N ARG A 488 -17.04 0.58 -14.23
CA ARG A 488 -16.10 1.68 -13.95
C ARG A 488 -15.12 1.87 -15.10
N PRO A 489 -14.85 3.10 -15.57
CA PRO A 489 -13.82 3.33 -16.58
C PRO A 489 -12.43 2.90 -16.10
N LEU A 490 -11.60 2.45 -17.03
CA LEU A 490 -10.27 1.91 -16.75
C LEU A 490 -9.19 2.78 -17.41
N ILE A 491 -8.22 3.21 -16.63
CA ILE A 491 -7.01 3.90 -17.10
C ILE A 491 -5.86 2.93 -16.87
N TYR A 492 -5.19 2.54 -17.95
CA TYR A 492 -4.16 1.50 -17.92
C TYR A 492 -2.81 2.08 -18.36
N ALA A 493 -1.90 2.19 -17.39
CA ALA A 493 -0.53 2.60 -17.60
C ALA A 493 0.34 1.38 -17.97
N THR A 494 0.99 1.41 -19.13
CA THR A 494 1.86 0.31 -19.57
C THR A 494 3.32 0.49 -19.19
N TYR A 495 3.67 1.63 -18.58
CA TYR A 495 5.03 1.97 -18.12
C TYR A 495 6.06 1.89 -19.27
N GLY A 496 5.85 2.67 -20.33
CA GLY A 496 6.75 2.71 -21.49
C GLY A 496 6.49 1.65 -22.57
N ASP A 497 5.76 0.57 -22.27
CA ASP A 497 5.49 -0.52 -23.23
C ASP A 497 4.46 -0.09 -24.29
N LYS A 498 4.97 0.44 -25.42
CA LYS A 498 4.18 0.84 -26.59
C LYS A 498 3.58 -0.35 -27.32
N ASN A 499 4.34 -1.45 -27.41
CA ASN A 499 3.94 -2.65 -28.14
C ASN A 499 2.70 -3.27 -27.52
N LEU A 500 2.57 -3.24 -26.19
CA LEU A 500 1.36 -3.68 -25.50
C LEU A 500 0.14 -2.85 -25.91
N ILE A 501 0.26 -1.53 -26.01
CA ILE A 501 -0.86 -0.67 -26.46
C ILE A 501 -1.21 -0.96 -27.91
N GLU A 502 -0.22 -1.02 -28.79
CA GLU A 502 -0.43 -1.21 -30.23
C GLU A 502 -1.02 -2.59 -30.57
N SER A 503 -0.63 -3.63 -29.82
CA SER A 503 -1.20 -4.97 -29.97
C SER A 503 -2.58 -5.12 -29.33
N PHE A 504 -2.84 -4.44 -28.21
CA PHE A 504 -4.12 -4.53 -27.51
C PHE A 504 -5.23 -3.66 -28.12
N TYR A 505 -4.91 -2.45 -28.58
CA TYR A 505 -5.94 -1.51 -29.02
C TYR A 505 -6.85 -2.04 -30.14
N PRO A 506 -6.36 -2.75 -31.18
CA PRO A 506 -7.22 -3.39 -32.18
C PRO A 506 -8.18 -4.43 -31.58
N VAL A 507 -7.75 -5.16 -30.54
CA VAL A 507 -8.60 -6.11 -29.79
C VAL A 507 -9.72 -5.35 -29.07
N TYR A 508 -9.36 -4.27 -28.37
CA TYR A 508 -10.33 -3.41 -27.68
C TYR A 508 -11.35 -2.81 -28.66
N ASP A 509 -10.89 -2.22 -29.76
CA ASP A 509 -11.73 -1.60 -30.78
C ASP A 509 -12.68 -2.62 -31.41
N TYR A 510 -12.19 -3.82 -31.75
CA TYR A 510 -13.01 -4.93 -32.21
C TYR A 510 -14.12 -5.29 -31.21
N LEU A 511 -13.77 -5.49 -29.94
CA LEU A 511 -14.73 -5.87 -28.90
C LEU A 511 -15.81 -4.79 -28.69
N ILE A 512 -15.43 -3.52 -28.70
CA ILE A 512 -16.37 -2.38 -28.61
C ILE A 512 -17.28 -2.34 -29.84
N GLY A 513 -16.72 -2.49 -31.05
CA GLY A 513 -17.48 -2.52 -32.30
C GLY A 513 -18.50 -3.67 -32.36
N GLN A 514 -18.18 -4.82 -31.77
CA GLN A 514 -19.09 -5.96 -31.65
C GLN A 514 -20.08 -5.84 -30.49
N ARG A 515 -20.07 -4.73 -29.73
CA ARG A 515 -20.87 -4.55 -28.51
C ARG A 515 -20.70 -5.72 -27.54
N ALA A 516 -19.46 -6.18 -27.38
CA ALA A 516 -19.14 -7.28 -26.49
C ALA A 516 -19.57 -6.96 -25.05
N GLN A 517 -19.73 -8.03 -24.28
CA GLN A 517 -20.20 -8.00 -22.89
C GLN A 517 -19.22 -8.79 -22.04
N VAL A 518 -19.30 -8.65 -20.72
CA VAL A 518 -18.43 -9.36 -19.77
C VAL A 518 -18.47 -10.88 -20.00
N GLN A 519 -19.64 -11.46 -20.28
CA GLN A 519 -19.75 -12.88 -20.61
C GLN A 519 -18.92 -13.31 -21.83
N HIS A 520 -18.79 -12.45 -22.84
CA HIS A 520 -17.99 -12.75 -24.03
C HIS A 520 -16.50 -12.79 -23.69
N LEU A 521 -15.99 -11.85 -22.90
CA LEU A 521 -14.60 -11.89 -22.41
C LEU A 521 -14.33 -13.15 -21.59
N TYR A 522 -15.25 -13.52 -20.70
CA TYR A 522 -15.14 -14.74 -19.91
C TYR A 522 -15.09 -16.00 -20.78
N ARG A 523 -15.91 -16.07 -21.84
CA ARG A 523 -15.92 -17.19 -22.80
C ARG A 523 -14.65 -17.25 -23.65
N TYR A 524 -14.11 -16.11 -24.09
CA TYR A 524 -12.79 -16.08 -24.75
C TYR A 524 -11.70 -16.66 -23.85
N LEU A 525 -11.68 -16.26 -22.57
CA LEU A 525 -10.70 -16.78 -21.60
C LEU A 525 -10.86 -18.30 -21.39
N ASP A 526 -12.10 -18.79 -21.27
CA ASP A 526 -12.40 -20.21 -21.11
C ASP A 526 -11.98 -21.03 -22.34
N GLN A 527 -12.38 -20.60 -23.55
CA GLN A 527 -11.99 -21.25 -24.79
C GLN A 527 -10.48 -21.19 -25.03
N TYR A 528 -9.80 -20.09 -24.67
CA TYR A 528 -8.35 -19.98 -24.80
C TYR A 528 -7.60 -20.93 -23.85
N CYS A 529 -8.12 -21.14 -22.63
CA CYS A 529 -7.52 -22.11 -21.70
C CYS A 529 -7.73 -23.56 -22.15
N ASN A 530 -8.90 -23.87 -22.74
CA ASN A 530 -9.26 -25.21 -23.16
C ASN A 530 -8.70 -25.55 -24.55
N GLY A 531 -8.62 -24.56 -25.44
CA GLY A 531 -8.00 -24.67 -26.75
C GLY A 531 -6.48 -24.67 -26.59
N ARG A 532 -5.79 -25.66 -27.15
CA ARG A 532 -4.31 -25.66 -27.23
C ARG A 532 -3.80 -24.63 -28.24
N SER A 533 -4.33 -23.41 -28.19
CA SER A 533 -3.95 -22.34 -29.12
C SER A 533 -2.49 -22.00 -28.90
N ARG A 534 -1.71 -22.03 -29.99
CA ARG A 534 -0.32 -21.57 -29.99
C ARG A 534 -0.21 -20.05 -30.20
N SER A 535 -1.32 -19.37 -30.44
CA SER A 535 -1.35 -17.92 -30.64
C SER A 535 -1.44 -17.16 -29.32
N SER A 536 -1.14 -15.86 -29.35
CA SER A 536 -1.42 -14.98 -28.22
C SER A 536 -2.94 -14.90 -27.95
N ILE A 537 -3.32 -14.48 -26.73
CA ILE A 537 -4.74 -14.28 -26.39
C ILE A 537 -5.37 -13.17 -27.25
N PHE A 538 -4.60 -12.14 -27.59
CA PHE A 538 -5.06 -11.07 -28.48
C PHE A 538 -5.38 -11.58 -29.88
N ASP A 539 -4.47 -12.36 -30.48
CA ASP A 539 -4.70 -12.99 -31.79
C ASP A 539 -5.88 -13.96 -31.76
N PHE A 540 -6.01 -14.70 -30.66
CA PHE A 540 -7.11 -15.64 -30.48
C PHE A 540 -8.47 -14.94 -30.49
N ILE A 541 -8.59 -13.80 -29.79
CA ILE A 541 -9.81 -12.99 -29.77
C ILE A 541 -10.13 -12.46 -31.17
N LEU A 542 -9.15 -11.89 -31.87
CA LEU A 542 -9.37 -11.31 -33.21
C LEU A 542 -9.75 -12.36 -34.27
N ARG A 543 -9.30 -13.61 -34.12
CA ARG A 543 -9.64 -14.71 -35.03
C ARG A 543 -10.94 -15.42 -34.70
N THR A 544 -11.54 -15.14 -33.55
CA THR A 544 -12.71 -15.84 -33.04
C THR A 544 -13.89 -14.87 -32.96
N PRO A 545 -14.85 -14.93 -33.91
CA PRO A 545 -15.99 -14.01 -33.92
C PRO A 545 -16.79 -14.04 -32.62
N VAL A 546 -17.26 -12.89 -32.11
CA VAL A 546 -18.12 -12.85 -30.91
C VAL A 546 -19.36 -13.74 -31.06
N SER A 547 -19.91 -13.83 -32.28
CA SER A 547 -21.06 -14.69 -32.60
C SER A 547 -20.80 -16.19 -32.52
N SER A 548 -19.53 -16.64 -32.54
CA SER A 548 -19.17 -18.05 -32.38
C SER A 548 -18.96 -18.47 -30.92
N LEU A 549 -18.95 -17.51 -29.99
CA LEU A 549 -18.92 -17.80 -28.57
C LEU A 549 -20.31 -18.32 -28.16
N GLY A 550 -20.42 -19.64 -27.95
CA GLY A 550 -21.66 -20.30 -27.57
C GLY A 550 -22.44 -19.59 -26.46
N SER A 551 -23.78 -19.71 -26.50
CA SER A 551 -24.74 -19.00 -25.66
C SER A 551 -24.61 -19.26 -24.17
#